data_AF-A0A662K8V5-F1
#
_entry.id   AF-A0A662K8V5-F1
#
_cell.length_a   1.000
_cell.length_b   1.000
_cell.length_c   1.000
_cell.angle_alpha   90.00
_cell.angle_beta   90.00
_cell.angle_gamma   90.00
#
_symmetry.space_group_name_H-M   'P 1'
#
loop_
_entity.id
_entity.type
_entity.pdbx_description
1 polymer ?
#
loop_
_entity_poly.entity_id
_entity_poly.type
_entity_poly.pdbx_seq_one_letter_code
_entity_poly.pdbx_strand_id
1 'polypeptide(L)'
;NVQRDIIETLKKLVPENNSYHHMEGNSDAHIKASLLGSSVSVIVENNRLILGTWQRIFFYEADGPRNRMVYLQLIDRTLKGKKGFI
;
A
#
# COMPACT_ATOMS: atom_id res chain seq x y z
N ASN A 1 7.06 12.35 12.86
CA ASN A 1 6.27 12.55 11.62
C ASN A 1 5.88 11.15 11.22
N VAL A 2 4.59 10.79 11.28
CA VAL A 2 4.15 9.37 11.27
C VAL A 2 4.75 8.59 10.11
N GLN A 3 4.80 9.16 8.90
CA GLN A 3 5.41 8.51 7.74
C GLN A 3 6.89 8.20 7.98
N ARG A 4 7.63 9.16 8.52
CA ARG A 4 9.06 8.99 8.86
C ARG A 4 9.24 7.92 9.93
N ASP A 5 8.40 7.95 10.96
CA ASP A 5 8.47 7.02 12.09
C ASP A 5 8.20 5.57 11.61
N ILE A 6 7.25 5.39 10.68
CA ILE A 6 7.00 4.11 10.00
C ILE A 6 8.22 3.66 9.18
N ILE A 7 8.79 4.54 8.34
CA ILE A 7 9.95 4.21 7.50
C ILE A 7 11.14 3.79 8.36
N GLU A 8 11.45 4.55 9.40
CA GLU A 8 12.58 4.27 10.31
C GLU A 8 12.35 2.98 11.10
N THR A 9 11.11 2.68 11.50
CA THR A 9 10.77 1.43 12.17
C THR A 9 10.92 0.23 11.23
N LEU A 10 10.43 0.32 10.00
CA LEU A 10 10.57 -0.74 9.01
C LEU A 10 12.03 -1.03 8.66
N LYS A 11 12.90 0.00 8.61
CA LYS A 11 14.34 -0.18 8.43
C LYS A 11 15.01 -0.91 9.59
N LYS A 12 14.54 -0.71 10.82
CA LYS A 12 15.03 -1.42 12.00
C LYS A 12 14.55 -2.87 12.05
N LEU A 13 13.28 -3.11 11.71
CA LEU A 13 12.67 -4.45 11.70
C LEU A 13 13.23 -5.32 10.57
N VAL A 14 13.49 -4.72 9.41
CA VAL A 14 13.94 -5.39 8.19
C VAL A 14 15.10 -4.57 7.59
N PRO A 15 16.32 -4.73 8.10
CA PRO A 15 17.47 -3.94 7.66
C PRO A 15 17.97 -4.38 6.28
N GLU A 16 18.40 -3.43 5.44
CA GLU A 16 18.93 -3.67 4.09
C GLU A 16 20.14 -4.63 4.10
N ASN A 17 21.06 -4.45 5.06
CA ASN A 17 22.30 -5.22 5.17
C ASN A 17 22.17 -6.36 6.18
N ASN A 18 21.28 -7.31 5.92
CA ASN A 18 21.21 -8.56 6.68
C ASN A 18 21.78 -9.73 5.85
N SER A 19 21.99 -10.88 6.50
CA SER A 19 22.44 -12.12 5.86
C SER A 19 21.30 -12.79 5.07
N TYR A 20 20.70 -12.06 4.13
CA TYR A 20 19.67 -12.59 3.25
C TYR A 20 20.27 -13.50 2.19
N HIS A 21 19.53 -14.54 1.82
CA HIS A 21 19.97 -15.49 0.80
C HIS A 21 19.85 -14.95 -0.64
N HIS A 22 19.05 -13.89 -0.86
CA HIS A 22 18.85 -13.31 -2.18
C HIS A 22 20.03 -12.44 -2.59
N MET A 23 20.59 -12.68 -3.78
CA MET A 23 21.81 -12.03 -4.23
C MET A 23 21.58 -10.66 -4.91
N GLU A 24 20.33 -10.32 -5.28
CA GLU A 24 20.04 -9.06 -5.99
C GLU A 24 20.04 -7.82 -5.08
N GLY A 25 20.16 -8.01 -3.75
CA GLY A 25 20.38 -6.92 -2.80
C GLY A 25 19.13 -6.17 -2.33
N ASN A 26 17.92 -6.62 -2.67
CA ASN A 26 16.65 -5.99 -2.29
C ASN A 26 15.71 -6.91 -1.47
N SER A 27 16.27 -7.90 -0.78
CA SER A 27 15.50 -8.84 0.07
C SER A 27 14.66 -8.12 1.12
N ASP A 28 15.21 -7.07 1.72
CA ASP A 28 14.50 -6.26 2.70
C ASP A 28 13.25 -5.61 2.08
N ALA A 29 13.33 -5.16 0.83
CA ALA A 29 12.20 -4.58 0.10
C ALA A 29 11.10 -5.62 -0.13
N HIS A 30 11.46 -6.85 -0.52
CA HIS A 30 10.51 -7.96 -0.67
C HIS A 30 9.79 -8.30 0.64
N ILE A 31 10.53 -8.35 1.76
CA ILE A 31 9.97 -8.65 3.08
C ILE A 31 9.05 -7.49 3.52
N LYS A 32 9.49 -6.23 3.40
CA LYS A 32 8.68 -5.06 3.76
C LYS A 32 7.39 -4.97 2.94
N ALA A 33 7.46 -5.22 1.63
CA ALA A 33 6.29 -5.26 0.76
C ALA A 33 5.31 -6.38 1.17
N SER A 34 5.83 -7.54 1.58
CA SER A 34 5.01 -8.66 2.05
C SER A 34 4.33 -8.35 3.40
N LEU A 35 5.00 -7.62 4.29
CA LEU A 35 4.45 -7.19 5.58
C LEU A 35 3.34 -6.13 5.43
N LEU A 36 3.52 -5.18 4.51
CA LEU A 36 2.57 -4.09 4.31
C LEU A 36 1.39 -4.48 3.40
N GLY A 37 1.59 -5.48 2.54
CA GLY A 37 0.65 -5.87 1.49
C GLY A 37 0.75 -5.00 0.24
N SER A 38 0.31 -5.55 -0.89
CA SER A 38 0.38 -4.91 -2.20
C SER A 38 -0.87 -4.11 -2.59
N SER A 39 -1.93 -4.16 -1.77
CA SER A 39 -3.20 -3.50 -2.06
C SER A 39 -3.98 -3.21 -0.79
N VAL A 40 -4.86 -2.21 -0.86
CA VAL A 40 -5.88 -1.93 0.16
C VAL A 40 -7.24 -1.78 -0.52
N SER A 41 -8.29 -2.23 0.15
CA SER A 41 -9.67 -1.95 -0.27
C SER A 41 -10.24 -0.83 0.58
N VAL A 42 -10.83 0.17 -0.07
CA VAL A 42 -11.43 1.33 0.61
C VAL A 42 -12.84 1.52 0.08
N ILE A 43 -13.79 1.75 0.97
CA ILE A 43 -15.19 2.00 0.60
C ILE A 43 -15.29 3.38 -0.06
N VAL A 44 -16.06 3.45 -1.14
CA VAL A 44 -16.44 4.71 -1.79
C VAL A 44 -17.92 4.93 -1.58
N GLU A 45 -18.29 6.07 -1.02
CA GLU A 45 -19.68 6.49 -0.83
C GLU A 45 -19.81 7.98 -1.16
N ASN A 46 -20.88 8.35 -1.87
CA ASN A 46 -21.14 9.72 -2.32
C ASN A 46 -19.93 10.37 -3.01
N ASN A 47 -19.29 9.62 -3.92
CA ASN A 47 -18.09 10.03 -4.66
C ASN A 47 -16.88 10.39 -3.78
N ARG A 48 -16.80 9.86 -2.55
CA ARG A 48 -15.68 10.08 -1.62
C ARG A 48 -15.19 8.77 -1.03
N LEU A 49 -13.88 8.68 -0.79
CA LEU A 49 -13.30 7.58 -0.03
C LEU A 49 -13.70 7.72 1.43
N ILE A 50 -14.25 6.66 2.02
CA ILE A 50 -14.58 6.59 3.44
C ILE A 50 -13.32 6.20 4.20
N LEU A 51 -12.70 7.20 4.82
CA LEU A 51 -11.51 7.07 5.66
C LEU A 51 -11.82 7.68 7.03
N GLY A 52 -11.28 7.09 8.09
CA GLY A 52 -11.28 7.73 9.42
C GLY A 52 -10.48 9.05 9.41
N THR A 53 -10.74 9.91 10.40
CA THR A 53 -10.13 11.26 10.52
C THR A 53 -8.62 11.27 10.27
N TRP A 54 -7.92 10.27 10.82
CA TRP A 54 -6.47 10.14 10.78
C TRP A 54 -5.96 9.07 9.79
N GLN A 55 -6.84 8.43 9.02
CA GLN A 55 -6.44 7.46 8.01
C GLN A 55 -6.05 8.16 6.71
N ARG A 56 -4.98 7.67 6.09
CA ARG A 56 -4.49 8.11 4.78
C ARG A 56 -3.97 6.90 4.03
N ILE A 57 -4.03 6.96 2.70
CA ILE A 57 -3.48 5.93 1.83
C ILE A 57 -2.08 6.39 1.42
N PHE A 58 -1.08 5.54 1.62
CA PHE A 58 0.30 5.83 1.25
C PHE A 58 0.82 4.77 0.28
N PHE A 59 1.64 5.22 -0.67
CA PHE A 59 2.52 4.35 -1.42
C PHE A 59 3.88 4.32 -0.71
N TYR A 60 4.37 3.12 -0.36
CA TYR A 60 5.67 2.94 0.25
C TYR A 60 6.65 2.33 -0.77
N GLU A 61 7.68 3.09 -1.12
CA GLU A 61 8.77 2.63 -1.98
C GLU A 61 9.91 2.08 -1.11
N ALA A 62 10.28 0.81 -1.34
CA ALA A 62 11.34 0.15 -0.59
C ALA A 62 12.59 -0.14 -1.44
N ASP A 63 12.54 0.03 -2.76
CA ASP A 63 13.60 -0.32 -3.72
C ASP A 63 13.69 0.74 -4.83
N GLY A 64 13.70 2.02 -4.42
CA GLY A 64 13.74 3.19 -5.29
C GLY A 64 15.17 3.73 -5.50
N PRO A 65 15.34 4.75 -6.36
CA PRO A 65 14.29 5.42 -7.15
C PRO A 65 13.93 4.64 -8.42
N ARG A 66 12.62 4.43 -8.65
CA ARG A 66 12.10 3.75 -9.84
C ARG A 66 10.78 4.38 -10.28
N ASN A 67 10.43 4.21 -11.55
CA ASN A 67 9.08 4.51 -12.03
C ASN A 67 8.13 3.41 -11.57
N ARG A 68 7.07 3.79 -10.86
CA ARG A 68 6.07 2.86 -10.31
C ARG A 68 4.69 3.20 -10.84
N MET A 69 3.85 2.18 -10.95
CA MET A 69 2.44 2.31 -11.32
C MET A 69 1.57 1.78 -10.21
N VAL A 70 0.51 2.53 -9.89
CA VAL A 70 -0.52 2.13 -8.94
C VAL A 70 -1.81 1.94 -9.74
N TYR A 71 -2.40 0.75 -9.64
CA TYR A 71 -3.66 0.45 -10.30
C TYR A 71 -4.83 0.74 -9.36
N LEU A 72 -5.90 1.31 -9.90
CA LEU A 72 -7.16 1.53 -9.21
C LEU A 72 -8.25 0.73 -9.92
N GLN A 73 -8.96 -0.10 -9.17
CA GLN A 73 -10.12 -0.82 -9.66
C GLN A 73 -11.35 -0.41 -8.86
N LEU A 74 -12.35 0.16 -9.55
CA LEU A 74 -13.65 0.41 -8.97
C LEU A 74 -14.49 -0.86 -9.09
N ILE A 75 -14.94 -1.37 -7.95
CA ILE A 75 -15.80 -2.55 -7.88
C ILE A 75 -17.19 -2.08 -7.47
N ASP A 76 -18.08 -1.97 -8.45
CA ASP A 76 -19.48 -1.71 -8.18
C ASP A 76 -20.17 -3.00 -7.72
N ARG A 77 -20.61 -3.03 -6.46
CA ARG A 77 -21.35 -4.16 -5.88
C ARG A 77 -22.86 -3.98 -5.96
N THR A 78 -23.36 -3.06 -6.77
CA THR A 78 -24.79 -2.97 -7.04
C THR A 78 -25.27 -4.31 -7.56
N LEU A 79 -26.01 -5.04 -6.72
CA LEU A 79 -26.70 -6.26 -7.12
C LEU A 79 -27.49 -5.91 -8.38
N LYS A 80 -27.23 -6.60 -9.49
CA LYS A 80 -28.03 -6.50 -10.72
C LYS A 80 -29.50 -6.64 -10.34
N GLY A 81 -30.21 -5.53 -10.18
CA GLY A 81 -31.55 -5.54 -9.57
C GLY A 81 -32.15 -4.17 -9.23
N LYS A 82 -31.34 -3.11 -9.06
CA LYS A 82 -31.88 -1.75 -8.98
C LYS A 82 -31.15 -0.83 -9.95
N LYS A 83 -31.79 -0.56 -11.09
CA LYS A 83 -31.52 0.62 -11.90
C LYS A 83 -31.80 1.85 -11.02
N GLY A 84 -30.76 2.40 -10.41
CA GLY A 84 -30.75 3.74 -9.85
C GLY A 84 -29.75 4.54 -10.66
N PHE A 85 -30.22 5.62 -11.27
CA PHE A 85 -29.41 6.54 -12.05
C PHE A 85 -28.25 7.10 -11.23
N ILE A 86 -27.08 7.15 -11.86
CA ILE A 86 -26.13 8.25 -11.74
C ILE A 86 -25.67 8.60 -13.16
#